data_AF-A0A1J3D103-F1
#
_entry.id   AF-A0A1J3D103-F1
#
_cell.length_a   1.000
_cell.length_b   1.000
_cell.length_c   1.000
_cell.angle_alpha   90.00
_cell.angle_beta   90.00
_cell.angle_gamma   90.00
#
_symmetry.space_group_name_H-M   'P 1'
#
loop_
_entity.id
_entity.type
_entity.pdbx_description
1 polymer ?
#
loop_
_entity_poly.entity_id
_entity_poly.type
_entity_poly.pdbx_seq_one_letter_code
_entity_poly.pdbx_strand_id
1 'polypeptide(L)'
;SLSLSLSRKTTMEAMLVDCVQNSLRHFVYKNAIFMCERLCAEFPSEVNLQLLATSYLQNNQAYSAYHLLKGTQMAQSRYLFALSCFQMDLLSEAESALCPVNEPGAEIPNGAAGHYLLGL
;
A
#
# COMPACT_ATOMS: atom_id res chain seq x y z
N SER A 1 -15.83 13.32 27.53
CA SER A 1 -15.10 12.05 27.80
C SER A 1 -14.83 11.27 26.51
N LEU A 2 -15.82 11.08 25.62
CA LEU A 2 -15.64 10.35 24.33
C LEU A 2 -14.85 11.12 23.25
N SER A 3 -15.01 12.45 23.18
CA SER A 3 -14.26 13.32 22.26
C SER A 3 -12.76 13.35 22.55
N LEU A 4 -12.39 13.34 23.83
CA LEU A 4 -10.99 13.32 24.28
C LEU A 4 -10.30 11.98 24.04
N SER A 5 -11.03 10.85 24.07
CA SER A 5 -10.49 9.53 23.74
C SER A 5 -10.35 9.34 22.23
N LEU A 6 -11.31 9.83 21.45
CA LEU A 6 -11.24 9.81 19.98
C LEU A 6 -10.07 10.67 19.48
N SER A 7 -9.93 11.90 20.00
CA SER A 7 -8.81 12.78 19.66
C SER A 7 -7.45 12.16 19.98
N ARG A 8 -7.31 11.53 21.16
CA ARG A 8 -6.08 10.79 21.51
C ARG A 8 -5.79 9.64 20.56
N LYS A 9 -6.83 8.93 20.12
CA LYS A 9 -6.74 7.82 19.17
C LYS A 9 -6.20 8.30 17.81
N THR A 10 -6.74 9.40 17.28
CA THR A 10 -6.28 9.99 16.01
C THR A 10 -4.86 10.56 16.10
N THR A 11 -4.49 11.14 17.25
CA THR A 11 -3.12 11.62 17.47
C THR A 11 -2.11 10.48 17.49
N MET A 12 -2.44 9.35 18.12
CA MET A 12 -1.55 8.19 18.16
C MET A 12 -1.34 7.58 16.77
N GLU A 13 -2.40 7.44 15.96
CA GLU A 13 -2.28 6.99 14.57
C GLU A 13 -1.33 7.89 13.76
N ALA A 14 -1.51 9.20 13.83
CA ALA A 14 -0.66 10.16 13.12
C ALA A 14 0.83 10.09 13.54
N MET A 15 1.10 9.93 14.84
CA MET A 15 2.47 9.79 15.36
C MET A 15 3.16 8.51 14.86
N LEU A 16 2.42 7.40 14.79
CA LEU A 16 2.93 6.15 14.27
C LEU A 16 3.20 6.24 12.77
N VAL A 17 2.29 6.86 12.01
CA VAL A 17 2.49 7.13 10.57
C VAL A 17 3.76 7.96 10.34
N ASP A 18 3.98 9.03 11.11
CA ASP A 18 5.18 9.85 11.00
C ASP A 18 6.46 9.07 11.32
N CYS A 19 6.44 8.21 12.36
CA CYS A 19 7.56 7.32 12.68
C CYS A 19 7.89 6.35 11.52
N VAL A 20 6.87 5.79 10.88
CA VAL A 20 7.04 4.89 9.72
C VAL A 20 7.65 5.68 8.56
N GLN A 21 7.08 6.83 8.22
CA GLN A 21 7.57 7.69 7.12
C GLN A 21 9.00 8.18 7.36
N ASN A 22 9.35 8.55 8.61
CA ASN A 22 10.71 8.90 8.97
C ASN A 22 11.67 7.72 8.76
N SER A 23 11.27 6.52 9.19
CA SER A 23 12.08 5.31 8.98
C SER A 23 12.29 4.99 7.50
N LEU A 24 11.26 5.17 6.67
CA LEU A 24 11.36 5.01 5.21
C LEU A 24 12.30 6.04 4.58
N ARG A 25 12.21 7.32 4.98
CA ARG A 25 13.12 8.39 4.52
C ARG A 25 14.59 8.11 4.84
N HIS A 26 14.85 7.43 5.95
CA HIS A 26 16.18 7.03 6.37
C HIS A 26 16.59 5.63 5.87
N PHE A 27 15.82 5.01 4.98
CA PHE A 27 16.08 3.68 4.40
C PHE A 27 16.14 2.54 5.45
N VAL A 28 15.57 2.77 6.65
CA VAL A 28 15.53 1.79 7.75
C VAL A 28 14.27 0.93 7.61
N TYR A 29 14.18 0.19 6.51
CA TYR A 29 12.92 -0.48 6.10
C TYR A 29 12.41 -1.52 7.10
N LYS A 30 13.29 -2.29 7.73
CA LYS A 30 12.88 -3.25 8.77
C LYS A 30 12.18 -2.59 9.95
N ASN A 31 12.65 -1.40 10.35
CA ASN A 31 12.01 -0.62 11.41
C ASN A 31 10.67 -0.05 10.92
N ALA A 32 10.63 0.48 9.70
CA ALA A 32 9.40 0.97 9.09
C ALA A 32 8.31 -0.11 9.04
N ILE A 33 8.65 -1.32 8.58
CA ILE A 33 7.74 -2.48 8.52
C ILE A 33 7.23 -2.82 9.90
N PHE A 34 8.12 -3.01 10.89
CA PHE A 34 7.72 -3.37 12.25
C PHE A 34 6.77 -2.34 12.88
N MET A 35 7.07 -1.05 12.71
CA MET A 35 6.22 0.04 13.21
C MET A 35 4.88 0.08 12.47
N CYS A 36 4.88 -0.19 11.16
CA CYS A 36 3.68 -0.17 10.34
C CYS A 36 2.78 -1.39 10.57
N GLU A 37 3.34 -2.57 10.86
CA GLU A 37 2.57 -3.76 11.28
C GLU A 37 1.81 -3.48 12.58
N ARG A 38 2.48 -2.83 13.56
CA ARG A 38 1.84 -2.39 14.81
C ARG A 38 0.75 -1.36 14.55
N LEU A 39 1.02 -0.37 13.70
CA LEU A 39 0.03 0.62 13.28
C LEU A 39 -1.21 -0.06 12.69
N CYS A 40 -1.05 -1.02 11.77
CA CYS A 40 -2.17 -1.74 11.16
C CYS A 40 -2.93 -2.63 12.14
N ALA A 41 -2.25 -3.22 13.13
CA ALA A 41 -2.90 -4.02 14.17
C ALA A 41 -3.79 -3.17 15.09
N GLU A 42 -3.39 -1.93 15.37
CA GLU A 42 -4.12 -1.03 16.26
C GLU A 42 -5.16 -0.16 15.51
N PHE A 43 -4.84 0.18 14.26
CA PHE A 43 -5.63 1.01 13.35
C PHE A 43 -5.74 0.34 11.98
N PRO A 44 -6.55 -0.72 11.85
CA PRO A 44 -6.76 -1.39 10.57
C PRO A 44 -7.53 -0.45 9.64
N SER A 45 -6.82 0.18 8.71
CA SER A 45 -7.37 1.03 7.66
C SER A 45 -6.69 0.70 6.34
N GLU A 46 -7.40 0.88 5.21
CA GLU A 46 -6.82 0.59 3.90
C GLU A 46 -5.63 1.50 3.58
N VAL A 47 -5.63 2.74 4.08
CA VAL A 47 -4.50 3.68 3.94
C VAL A 47 -3.25 3.18 4.69
N ASN A 48 -3.42 2.65 5.91
CA ASN A 48 -2.30 2.09 6.68
C ASN A 48 -1.78 0.79 6.04
N LEU A 49 -2.67 -0.03 5.47
CA LEU A 49 -2.27 -1.22 4.71
C LEU A 49 -1.49 -0.85 3.43
N GLN A 50 -1.87 0.22 2.73
CA GLN A 50 -1.10 0.75 1.59
C GLN A 50 0.29 1.21 2.03
N LEU A 51 0.42 1.85 3.19
CA LEU A 51 1.71 2.26 3.76
C LEU A 51 2.58 1.03 4.10
N LEU A 52 1.98 -0.04 4.64
CA LEU A 52 2.68 -1.29 4.93
C LEU A 52 3.13 -1.99 3.64
N ALA A 53 2.27 -2.06 2.63
CA ALA A 53 2.62 -2.62 1.32
C ALA A 53 3.77 -1.86 0.65
N THR A 54 3.74 -0.52 0.73
CA THR A 54 4.82 0.33 0.23
C THR A 54 6.13 0.04 0.97
N SER A 55 6.07 -0.13 2.28
CA SER A 55 7.23 -0.47 3.12
C SER A 55 7.82 -1.85 2.75
N TYR A 56 6.98 -2.84 2.46
CA TYR A 56 7.43 -4.15 1.96
C TYR A 56 8.07 -4.05 0.58
N LEU A 57 7.48 -3.30 -0.36
CA LEU A 57 8.03 -3.11 -1.70
C LEU A 57 9.40 -2.43 -1.67
N GLN A 58 9.60 -1.43 -0.82
CA GLN A 58 10.91 -0.80 -0.65
C GLN A 58 11.97 -1.73 -0.03
N ASN A 59 11.54 -2.72 0.75
CA ASN A 59 12.41 -3.76 1.30
C ASN A 59 12.58 -4.98 0.37
N ASN A 60 12.17 -4.90 -0.90
CA ASN A 60 12.16 -6.00 -1.88
C ASN A 60 11.35 -7.24 -1.43
N GLN A 61 10.32 -7.05 -0.61
CA GLN A 61 9.41 -8.11 -0.16
C GLN A 61 8.08 -8.07 -0.92
N ALA A 62 8.15 -8.11 -2.25
CA ALA A 62 6.98 -8.05 -3.14
C ALA A 62 5.93 -9.12 -2.81
N TYR A 63 6.37 -10.33 -2.43
CA TYR A 63 5.47 -11.44 -2.06
C TYR A 63 4.57 -11.11 -0.85
N SER A 64 5.09 -10.37 0.12
CA SER A 64 4.33 -9.92 1.29
C SER A 64 3.32 -8.85 0.92
N ALA A 65 3.73 -7.87 0.10
CA ALA A 65 2.84 -6.83 -0.42
C ALA A 65 1.71 -7.42 -1.28
N TYR A 66 2.02 -8.42 -2.11
CA TYR A 66 1.05 -9.16 -2.92
C TYR A 66 -0.07 -9.76 -2.07
N HIS A 67 0.29 -10.55 -1.04
CA HIS A 67 -0.71 -11.19 -0.18
C HIS A 67 -1.51 -10.19 0.65
N LEU A 68 -0.89 -9.07 1.03
CA LEU A 68 -1.55 -8.01 1.79
C LEU A 68 -2.61 -7.27 0.98
N LEU A 69 -2.36 -7.04 -0.32
CA LEU A 69 -3.21 -6.22 -1.19
C LEU A 69 -4.15 -7.05 -2.08
N LYS A 70 -4.05 -8.39 -2.04
CA LYS A 70 -4.89 -9.28 -2.84
C LYS A 70 -6.37 -9.11 -2.47
N GLY A 71 -7.18 -8.71 -3.45
CA GLY A 71 -8.62 -8.47 -3.26
C GLY A 71 -9.01 -7.05 -2.81
N THR A 72 -8.06 -6.11 -2.81
CA THR A 72 -8.36 -4.69 -2.55
C THR A 72 -9.08 -4.01 -3.71
N GLN A 73 -9.92 -3.02 -3.42
CA GLN A 73 -10.74 -2.34 -4.43
C GLN A 73 -10.29 -0.89 -4.71
N MET A 74 -9.61 -0.23 -3.75
CA MET A 74 -9.13 1.14 -3.98
C MET A 74 -8.11 1.19 -5.11
N ALA A 75 -8.17 2.24 -5.92
CA ALA A 75 -7.26 2.48 -7.04
C ALA A 75 -5.77 2.39 -6.61
N GLN A 76 -5.41 3.05 -5.51
CA GLN A 76 -4.02 3.06 -5.02
C GLN A 76 -3.56 1.66 -4.55
N SER A 77 -4.41 0.91 -3.86
CA SER A 77 -4.13 -0.47 -3.46
C SER A 77 -3.93 -1.38 -4.66
N ARG A 78 -4.79 -1.25 -5.70
CA ARG A 78 -4.68 -2.01 -6.95
C ARG A 78 -3.40 -1.71 -7.71
N TYR A 79 -2.96 -0.45 -7.74
CA TYR A 79 -1.67 -0.10 -8.34
C TYR A 79 -0.49 -0.74 -7.57
N LEU A 80 -0.48 -0.65 -6.23
CA LEU A 80 0.58 -1.27 -5.43
C LEU A 80 0.59 -2.80 -5.57
N PHE A 81 -0.59 -3.41 -5.72
CA PHE A 81 -0.72 -4.84 -6.02
C PHE A 81 -0.12 -5.16 -7.40
N ALA A 82 -0.47 -4.41 -8.44
CA ALA A 82 0.10 -4.58 -9.77
C ALA A 82 1.63 -4.40 -9.78
N LEU A 83 2.15 -3.43 -9.03
CA LEU A 83 3.59 -3.23 -8.85
C LEU A 83 4.26 -4.42 -8.14
N SER A 84 3.58 -5.02 -7.16
CA SER A 84 4.05 -6.24 -6.48
C SER A 84 4.12 -7.41 -7.46
N CYS A 85 3.08 -7.60 -8.28
CA CYS A 85 3.03 -8.61 -9.33
C CYS A 85 4.15 -8.39 -10.37
N PHE A 86 4.38 -7.15 -10.77
CA PHE A 86 5.45 -6.79 -11.71
C PHE A 86 6.85 -7.14 -11.16
N GLN A 87 7.12 -6.85 -9.88
CA GLN A 87 8.38 -7.24 -9.23
C GLN A 87 8.57 -8.76 -9.09
N MET A 88 7.49 -9.53 -9.23
CA MET A 88 7.50 -11.01 -9.16
C MET A 88 7.37 -11.68 -10.54
N ASP A 89 7.48 -10.91 -11.63
CA ASP A 89 7.25 -11.37 -13.02
C ASP A 89 5.84 -11.96 -13.28
N LEU A 90 4.85 -11.65 -12.43
CA LEU A 90 3.45 -12.05 -12.59
C LEU A 90 2.68 -11.05 -13.46
N LEU A 91 3.13 -10.88 -14.71
CA LEU A 91 2.64 -9.82 -15.61
C LEU A 91 1.14 -9.91 -15.90
N SER A 92 0.60 -11.11 -16.07
CA SER A 92 -0.84 -11.31 -16.33
C SER A 92 -1.71 -10.88 -15.14
N GLU A 93 -1.24 -11.10 -13.90
CA GLU A 93 -1.96 -10.62 -12.72
C GLU A 93 -1.84 -9.09 -12.58
N ALA A 94 -0.67 -8.52 -12.89
CA ALA A 94 -0.45 -7.07 -12.89
C ALA A 94 -1.39 -6.36 -13.87
N GLU A 95 -1.50 -6.86 -15.10
CA GLU A 95 -2.40 -6.32 -16.12
C GLU A 95 -3.87 -6.38 -15.67
N SER A 96 -4.30 -7.53 -15.14
CA SER A 96 -5.68 -7.70 -14.65
C SER A 96 -6.05 -6.75 -13.51
N ALA A 97 -5.07 -6.36 -12.68
CA ALA A 97 -5.27 -5.46 -11.56
C ALA A 97 -5.39 -3.99 -12.00
N LEU A 98 -4.64 -3.61 -13.05
CA LEU A 98 -4.67 -2.27 -13.64
C LEU A 98 -5.88 -2.08 -14.57
N CYS A 99 -6.21 -3.10 -15.37
CA CYS A 99 -7.30 -3.10 -16.32
C CYS A 99 -8.26 -4.27 -16.02
N PRO A 100 -9.20 -4.11 -15.06
CA PRO A 100 -10.23 -5.11 -14.88
C PRO A 100 -11.11 -5.14 -16.14
N VAL A 101 -11.20 -6.33 -16.76
CA VAL A 101 -11.97 -6.63 -17.99
C VAL A 101 -13.42 -6.11 -17.97
N ASN A 102 -13.95 -5.78 -16.81
CA ASN A 102 -15.34 -5.35 -16.59
C ASN A 102 -15.60 -3.85 -16.84
N GLU A 103 -14.58 -3.00 -16.93
CA GLU A 103 -14.75 -1.54 -17.14
C GLU A 103 -13.64 -0.98 -18.06
N PRO A 104 -13.74 -1.14 -19.40
CA PRO A 104 -12.75 -0.69 -20.38
C PRO A 104 -12.63 0.85 -20.54
N GLY A 105 -12.95 1.61 -19.48
CA GLY A 105 -12.79 3.06 -19.38
C GLY A 105 -12.56 3.55 -17.95
N ALA A 106 -12.36 2.66 -16.98
CA ALA A 106 -11.98 3.05 -15.63
C ALA A 106 -10.59 3.71 -15.67
N GLU A 107 -10.45 4.89 -15.07
CA GLU A 107 -9.17 5.59 -14.97
C GLU A 107 -8.10 4.65 -14.43
N ILE A 108 -7.00 4.52 -15.19
CA ILE A 108 -5.89 3.68 -14.80
C ILE A 108 -5.34 4.20 -13.46
N PRO A 109 -5.27 3.35 -12.43
CA PRO A 109 -4.87 3.80 -11.11
C PRO A 109 -3.42 4.33 -11.15
N ASN A 110 -3.20 5.48 -10.52
CA ASN A 110 -1.98 6.29 -10.60
C ASN A 110 -1.62 6.86 -11.99
N GLY A 111 -2.58 6.90 -12.93
CA GLY A 111 -2.44 7.61 -14.20
C GLY A 111 -1.24 7.15 -15.02
N ALA A 112 -0.31 8.07 -15.31
CA ALA A 112 0.88 7.81 -16.11
C ALA A 112 1.76 6.66 -15.57
N ALA A 113 1.83 6.46 -14.25
CA ALA A 113 2.59 5.36 -13.67
C ALA A 113 1.95 4.00 -13.95
N GLY A 114 0.61 3.93 -13.99
CA GLY A 114 -0.09 2.72 -14.41
C GLY A 114 0.07 2.45 -15.91
N HIS A 115 0.06 3.49 -16.75
CA HIS A 115 0.37 3.36 -18.18
C HIS A 115 1.79 2.83 -18.42
N TYR A 116 2.78 3.33 -17.67
CA TYR A 116 4.16 2.85 -17.76
C TYR A 116 4.27 1.35 -17.47
N LEU A 117 3.55 0.85 -16.46
CA LEU A 117 3.53 -0.59 -16.15
C LEU A 117 2.87 -1.44 -17.24
N LEU A 118 1.95 -0.85 -18.02
CA LEU A 118 1.29 -1.50 -19.16
C LEU A 118 2.11 -1.41 -20.46
N GLY A 119 3.15 -0.58 -20.52
CA GLY A 119 3.93 -0.37 -21.74
C GLY A 119 3.19 0.44 -22.82
N LEU A 120 2.22 1.27 -22.43
CA LEU A 120 1.50 2.23 -23.28
C LEU A 120 2.16 3.61 -23.23
#